data_AF-F2NIH1-F1
#
_entry.id   AF-F2NIH1-F1
#
_cell.length_a   1.000
_cell.length_b   1.000
_cell.length_c   1.000
_cell.angle_alpha   90.00
_cell.angle_beta   90.00
_cell.angle_gamma   90.00
#
_symmetry.space_group_name_H-M   'P 1'
#
loop_
_entity.id
_entity.type
_entity.pdbx_description
1 polymer ?
#
loop_
_entity_poly.entity_id
_entity_poly.type
_entity_poly.pdbx_seq_one_letter_code
_entity_poly.pdbx_strand_id
1 'polypeptide(L)'
;MENFRRDQDQECIKTVVEKLQNKLAGHRYPFKIKFCVIKVTIETWLLADERAIGNVVGQHVPPVMGSLEDIENPKDCLMQILTTAKVGYTDEKAGQIAAAADLEKIAYRCPGFNRFREDIQDC
;
A
#
# COMPACT_ATOMS: atom_id res chain seq x y z
N MET A 1 -0.76 -16.72 22.25
CA MET A 1 -0.44 -15.28 22.13
C MET A 1 0.57 -15.16 21.00
N GLU A 2 0.08 -14.92 19.79
CA GLU A 2 0.92 -14.80 18.60
C GLU A 2 1.69 -13.48 18.61
N ASN A 3 2.98 -13.59 18.31
CA ASN A 3 3.90 -12.46 18.15
C ASN A 3 3.46 -11.62 16.94
N PHE A 4 2.76 -10.52 17.21
CA PHE A 4 2.64 -9.40 16.27
C PHE A 4 4.05 -8.84 16.02
N ARG A 5 4.63 -9.15 14.86
CA ARG A 5 5.80 -8.45 14.35
C ARG A 5 5.45 -6.96 14.30
N ARG A 6 6.14 -6.18 15.14
CA ARG A 6 6.18 -4.72 15.07
C ARG A 6 6.86 -4.33 13.77
N ASP A 7 6.10 -4.15 12.70
CA ASP A 7 6.59 -3.53 11.47
C ASP A 7 6.54 -2.01 11.64
N GLN A 8 7.48 -1.46 12.41
CA GLN A 8 7.77 -0.03 12.40
C GLN A 8 9.25 0.19 12.70
N ASP A 9 10.08 -0.05 11.68
CA ASP A 9 11.26 0.79 11.49
C ASP A 9 10.88 1.79 10.39
N GLN A 10 10.38 2.97 10.79
CA GLN A 10 10.29 4.12 9.88
C GLN A 10 11.72 4.59 9.57
N GLU A 11 12.48 3.80 8.82
CA GLU A 11 13.74 4.26 8.26
C GLU A 11 13.45 5.36 7.23
N CYS A 12 14.24 6.43 7.27
CA CYS A 12 14.18 7.46 6.25
C CYS A 12 14.38 6.81 4.87
N ILE A 13 13.54 7.16 3.89
CA ILE A 13 13.61 6.64 2.51
C ILE A 13 15.03 6.73 1.96
N LYS A 14 15.73 7.84 2.23
CA LYS A 14 17.12 8.04 1.80
C LYS A 14 18.04 6.95 2.34
N THR A 15 17.91 6.62 3.62
CA THR A 15 18.71 5.57 4.27
C THR A 15 18.44 4.19 3.68
N VAL A 16 17.18 3.88 3.35
CA VAL A 16 16.82 2.61 2.69
C VAL A 16 17.43 2.52 1.29
N VAL A 17 17.30 3.59 0.51
CA VAL A 17 17.88 3.67 -0.84
C VAL A 17 19.40 3.55 -0.81
N GLU A 18 20.08 4.28 0.08
CA GLU A 18 21.53 4.21 0.25
C GLU A 18 22.00 2.79 0.63
N LYS A 19 21.28 2.12 1.55
CA LYS A 19 21.58 0.73 1.92
C LYS A 19 21.43 -0.22 0.72
N LEU A 20 20.38 -0.06 -0.08
CA LEU A 20 20.16 -0.88 -1.28
C LEU A 20 21.22 -0.61 -2.36
N GLN A 21 21.58 0.66 -2.59
CA GLN A 21 22.66 1.05 -3.50
C GLN A 21 23.99 0.42 -3.08
N ASN A 22 24.33 0.47 -1.80
CA ASN A 22 25.55 -0.13 -1.26
C ASN A 22 25.57 -1.66 -1.43
N LYS A 23 24.43 -2.34 -1.28
CA LYS A 23 24.33 -3.79 -1.51
C LYS A 23 24.54 -4.19 -2.97
N LEU A 24 24.16 -3.33 -3.91
CA LEU A 24 24.33 -3.59 -5.34
C LEU A 24 25.66 -3.04 -5.89
N ALA A 25 26.44 -2.33 -5.07
CA ALA A 25 27.73 -1.81 -5.45
C ALA A 25 28.67 -2.95 -5.87
N GLY A 26 29.34 -2.78 -7.01
CA GLY A 26 30.26 -3.78 -7.58
C GLY A 26 29.60 -4.83 -8.48
N HIS A 27 28.27 -4.89 -8.55
CA HIS A 27 27.56 -5.73 -9.50
C HIS A 27 27.33 -5.00 -10.83
N ARG A 28 27.45 -5.72 -11.95
CA ARG A 28 27.08 -5.22 -13.29
C ARG A 28 25.82 -5.92 -13.75
N TYR A 29 24.80 -5.14 -14.07
CA TYR A 29 23.54 -5.63 -14.60
C TYR A 29 23.40 -5.20 -16.06
N PRO A 30 22.86 -6.06 -16.94
CA PRO A 30 22.63 -5.71 -18.35
C PRO A 30 21.43 -4.76 -18.55
N PHE A 31 20.81 -4.30 -17.45
CA PHE A 31 19.64 -3.43 -17.42
C PHE A 31 19.83 -2.32 -16.37
N LYS A 32 19.04 -1.25 -16.48
CA LYS A 32 19.02 -0.17 -15.49
C LYS A 32 18.26 -0.62 -14.24
N ILE A 33 18.79 -0.28 -13.07
CA ILE A 33 18.11 -0.49 -11.78
C ILE A 33 17.48 0.82 -11.34
N LYS A 34 16.18 0.82 -11.07
CA LYS A 34 15.46 1.87 -10.36
C LYS A 34 15.08 1.38 -8.96
N PHE A 35 15.21 2.24 -7.95
CA PHE A 35 14.78 1.92 -6.59
C PHE A 35 13.45 2.63 -6.30
N CYS A 36 12.39 1.85 -6.11
CA CYS A 36 11.10 2.36 -5.67
C CYS A 36 10.91 2.00 -4.19
N VAL A 37 10.83 3.01 -3.33
CA VAL A 37 10.52 2.82 -1.91
C VAL A 37 9.09 3.30 -1.68
N ILE A 38 8.21 2.36 -1.33
CA ILE A 38 6.83 2.68 -0.98
C ILE A 38 6.83 3.04 0.52
N LYS A 39 6.65 4.33 0.82
CA LYS A 39 6.63 4.87 2.20
C LYS A 39 5.40 4.40 2.98
N VAL A 40 4.32 4.13 2.27
CA VAL A 40 3.01 3.76 2.80
C VAL A 40 2.77 2.27 2.60
N THR A 41 1.97 1.64 3.44
CA THR A 41 1.66 0.22 3.24
C THR A 41 0.67 0.07 2.07
N ILE A 42 0.54 -1.15 1.53
CA ILE A 42 -0.43 -1.44 0.47
C ILE A 42 -1.86 -1.09 0.93
N GLU A 43 -2.16 -1.25 2.23
CA GLU A 43 -3.45 -0.90 2.80
C GLU A 43 -3.82 0.58 2.57
N THR A 44 -2.86 1.51 2.50
CA THR A 44 -3.14 2.89 2.11
C THR A 44 -3.80 2.98 0.74
N TRP A 45 -3.35 2.17 -0.21
CA TRP A 45 -3.92 2.13 -1.57
C TRP A 45 -5.27 1.42 -1.59
N LEU A 46 -5.46 0.37 -0.78
CA LEU A 46 -6.75 -0.30 -0.67
C LEU A 46 -7.83 0.62 -0.10
N LEU A 47 -7.48 1.48 0.87
CA LEU A 47 -8.39 2.49 1.45
C LEU A 47 -8.85 3.55 0.44
N ALA A 48 -8.16 3.67 -0.69
CA ALA A 48 -8.50 4.65 -1.72
C ALA A 48 -9.74 4.28 -2.54
N ASP A 49 -10.17 3.02 -2.50
CA ASP A 49 -11.35 2.56 -3.20
C ASP A 49 -12.39 1.90 -2.28
N GLU A 50 -13.25 2.74 -1.69
CA GLU A 50 -14.34 2.28 -0.83
C GLU A 50 -15.34 1.35 -1.55
N ARG A 51 -15.45 1.44 -2.88
CA ARG A 51 -16.33 0.55 -3.65
C ARG A 51 -15.76 -0.86 -3.72
N ALA A 52 -14.46 -1.00 -3.95
CA ALA A 52 -13.78 -2.28 -3.92
C ALA A 52 -13.89 -2.95 -2.55
N ILE A 53 -13.70 -2.17 -1.48
CA ILE A 53 -13.94 -2.65 -0.11
C ILE A 53 -15.40 -3.09 0.06
N GLY A 54 -16.35 -2.25 -0.36
CA GLY A 54 -17.78 -2.51 -0.30
C GLY A 54 -18.21 -3.79 -1.03
N ASN A 55 -17.62 -4.08 -2.18
CA ASN A 55 -17.86 -5.32 -2.94
C ASN A 55 -17.43 -6.56 -2.15
N VAL A 56 -16.31 -6.49 -1.43
CA VAL A 56 -15.78 -7.61 -0.65
C VAL A 56 -16.57 -7.83 0.64
N VAL A 57 -17.06 -6.76 1.27
CA VAL A 57 -17.86 -6.86 2.50
C VAL A 57 -19.36 -7.01 2.26
N GLY A 58 -19.83 -6.85 1.02
CA GLY A 58 -21.25 -6.97 0.66
C GLY A 58 -22.14 -5.84 1.18
N GLN A 59 -21.56 -4.68 1.50
CA GLN A 59 -22.28 -3.52 2.01
C GLN A 59 -21.62 -2.21 1.58
N HIS A 60 -22.35 -1.10 1.66
CA HIS A 60 -21.79 0.21 1.38
C HIS A 60 -20.72 0.60 2.43
N VAL A 61 -19.58 1.08 1.95
CA VAL A 61 -18.49 1.62 2.77
C VAL A 61 -18.35 3.10 2.43
N PRO A 62 -18.38 4.01 3.42
CA PRO A 62 -18.15 5.43 3.17
C PRO A 62 -16.69 5.68 2.79
N PRO A 63 -16.41 6.71 1.96
CA PRO A 63 -15.04 7.06 1.59
C PRO A 63 -14.25 7.51 2.83
N VAL A 64 -13.00 7.06 2.93
CA VAL A 64 -12.06 7.58 3.93
C VAL A 64 -11.69 9.00 3.53
N MET A 65 -11.86 9.94 4.46
CA MET A 65 -11.64 11.37 4.19
C MET A 65 -10.19 11.77 4.47
N GLY A 66 -9.73 12.80 3.76
CA GLY A 66 -8.38 13.34 3.93
C GLY A 66 -7.32 12.65 3.09
N SER A 67 -6.07 12.96 3.40
CA SER A 67 -4.88 12.43 2.73
C SER A 67 -4.59 11.02 3.23
N LEU A 68 -4.76 10.02 2.37
CA LEU A 68 -4.58 8.61 2.73
C LEU A 68 -3.10 8.28 2.99
N GLU A 69 -2.19 8.99 2.34
CA GLU A 69 -0.74 8.80 2.51
C GLU A 69 -0.19 9.40 3.80
N ASP A 70 -0.99 10.20 4.52
CA ASP A 70 -0.66 10.74 5.84
C ASP A 70 -1.25 9.91 7.00
N ILE A 71 -2.00 8.84 6.70
CA ILE A 71 -2.51 7.93 7.72
C ILE A 71 -1.34 7.15 8.31
N GLU A 72 -1.14 7.27 9.62
CA GLU A 72 -0.03 6.62 10.34
C GLU A 72 -0.14 5.08 10.32
N ASN A 73 -1.35 4.55 10.55
CA ASN A 73 -1.63 3.11 10.62
C ASN A 73 -2.78 2.72 9.67
N PRO A 74 -2.53 2.70 8.34
CA PRO A 74 -3.56 2.40 7.34
C PRO A 74 -4.15 1.00 7.48
N LYS A 75 -3.35 0.03 7.94
CA LYS A 75 -3.82 -1.33 8.22
C LYS A 75 -4.90 -1.36 9.30
N ASP A 76 -4.71 -0.63 10.40
CA ASP A 76 -5.70 -0.55 11.48
C ASP A 76 -7.00 0.10 11.00
N CYS A 77 -6.89 1.13 10.15
CA CYS A 77 -8.05 1.78 9.53
C CYS A 77 -8.83 0.77 8.65
N LEU A 78 -8.15 0.01 7.80
CA LEU A 78 -8.79 -1.01 6.96
C LEU A 78 -9.41 -2.13 7.80
N MET A 79 -8.70 -2.60 8.84
CA MET A 79 -9.22 -3.59 9.79
C MET A 79 -10.49 -3.10 10.48
N GLN A 80 -10.55 -1.83 10.88
CA GLN A 80 -11.72 -1.25 11.53
C GLN A 80 -12.93 -1.21 10.60
N ILE A 81 -12.72 -0.87 9.31
CA ILE A 81 -13.78 -0.87 8.29
C ILE A 81 -14.35 -2.28 8.11
N LEU A 82 -13.48 -3.28 7.92
CA LEU A 82 -13.91 -4.67 7.76
C LEU A 82 -14.61 -5.19 9.01
N THR A 83 -14.07 -4.89 10.20
CA THR A 83 -14.64 -5.32 11.49
C THR A 83 -16.05 -4.73 11.69
N THR A 84 -16.25 -3.47 11.30
CA THR A 84 -17.58 -2.83 11.33
C THR A 84 -18.58 -3.57 10.44
N ALA A 85 -18.11 -4.13 9.32
CA ALA A 85 -18.88 -5.01 8.44
C ALA A 85 -18.96 -6.48 8.92
N LYS A 86 -18.44 -6.81 10.11
CA LYS A 86 -18.31 -8.17 10.65
C LYS A 86 -17.47 -9.11 9.77
N VAL A 87 -16.53 -8.55 9.02
CA VAL A 87 -15.56 -9.27 8.20
C VAL A 87 -14.18 -9.20 8.86
N GLY A 88 -13.50 -10.34 9.02
CA GLY A 88 -12.14 -10.38 9.53
C GLY A 88 -11.14 -9.92 8.46
N TYR A 89 -10.11 -9.19 8.87
CA TYR A 89 -8.99 -8.89 7.97
C TYR A 89 -8.11 -10.12 7.79
N THR A 90 -7.89 -10.51 6.54
CA THR A 90 -6.97 -11.57 6.13
C THR A 90 -6.27 -11.15 4.84
N ASP A 91 -5.11 -11.76 4.55
CA ASP A 91 -4.39 -11.53 3.29
C ASP A 91 -5.26 -11.86 2.07
N GLU A 92 -6.10 -12.88 2.18
CA GLU A 92 -7.09 -13.23 1.14
C GLU A 92 -8.07 -12.08 0.89
N LYS A 93 -8.59 -11.45 1.95
CA LYS A 93 -9.50 -10.30 1.83
C LYS A 93 -8.80 -9.09 1.25
N ALA A 94 -7.57 -8.80 1.68
CA ALA A 94 -6.77 -7.75 1.08
C ALA A 94 -6.55 -7.99 -0.42
N GLY A 95 -6.25 -9.24 -0.82
CA GLY A 95 -6.12 -9.64 -2.22
C GLY A 95 -7.42 -9.48 -3.03
N GLN A 96 -8.58 -9.83 -2.44
CA GLN A 96 -9.88 -9.64 -3.08
C GLN A 96 -10.19 -8.14 -3.29
N ILE A 97 -9.87 -7.29 -2.32
CA ILE A 97 -10.04 -5.84 -2.46
C ILE A 97 -9.12 -5.32 -3.57
N ALA A 98 -7.85 -5.71 -3.55
CA ALA A 98 -6.88 -5.32 -4.57
C ALA A 98 -7.31 -5.73 -5.99
N ALA A 99 -7.85 -6.95 -6.14
CA ALA A 99 -8.33 -7.45 -7.43
C ALA A 99 -9.57 -6.70 -7.97
N ALA A 100 -10.37 -6.12 -7.08
CA ALA A 100 -11.55 -5.34 -7.42
C ALA A 100 -11.29 -3.82 -7.53
N ALA A 101 -10.07 -3.38 -7.20
CA ALA A 101 -9.76 -1.97 -7.06
C ALA A 101 -9.59 -1.25 -8.40
N ASP A 102 -10.12 -0.03 -8.47
CA ASP A 102 -9.90 0.89 -9.60
C ASP A 102 -8.55 1.59 -9.46
N LEU A 103 -7.60 1.21 -10.31
CA LEU A 103 -6.23 1.75 -10.29
C LEU A 103 -6.18 3.25 -10.63
N GLU A 104 -7.11 3.78 -11.43
CA GLU A 104 -7.15 5.22 -11.72
C GLU A 104 -7.63 6.00 -10.51
N LYS A 105 -8.61 5.45 -9.78
CA LYS A 105 -9.05 6.02 -8.51
C LYS A 105 -7.95 6.00 -7.46
N ILE A 106 -7.20 4.90 -7.35
CA ILE A 106 -6.03 4.83 -6.47
C ILE A 106 -4.99 5.88 -6.89
N ALA A 107 -4.66 5.99 -8.18
CA ALA A 107 -3.69 6.97 -8.67
C ALA A 107 -4.10 8.42 -8.37
N TYR A 108 -5.39 8.72 -8.48
CA TYR A 108 -5.92 10.03 -8.14
C TYR A 108 -5.84 10.34 -6.63
N ARG A 109 -6.15 9.35 -5.77
CA ARG A 109 -6.21 9.52 -4.31
C ARG A 109 -4.86 9.38 -3.61
N CYS A 110 -3.90 8.68 -4.23
CA CYS A 110 -2.60 8.34 -3.67
C CYS A 110 -1.48 8.76 -4.64
N PRO A 111 -0.94 9.99 -4.53
CA PRO A 111 0.11 10.47 -5.42
C PRO A 111 1.38 9.61 -5.44
N GLY A 112 1.73 8.95 -4.33
CA GLY A 112 2.80 7.97 -4.24
C GLY A 112 2.56 6.72 -5.06
N PHE A 113 1.30 6.24 -5.14
CA PHE A 113 0.95 5.16 -6.07
C PHE A 113 1.14 5.59 -7.52
N ASN A 114 0.71 6.81 -7.88
CA ASN A 114 0.85 7.27 -9.27
C ASN A 114 2.34 7.35 -9.68
N ARG A 115 3.21 7.88 -8.82
CA ARG A 115 4.67 7.87 -9.06
C ARG A 115 5.22 6.47 -9.23
N PHE A 116 4.81 5.53 -8.36
CA PHE A 116 5.22 4.13 -8.45
C PHE A 116 4.76 3.48 -9.77
N ARG A 117 3.53 3.76 -10.21
CA ARG A 117 2.98 3.28 -11.48
C ARG A 117 3.76 3.81 -12.68
N GLU A 118 4.08 5.11 -12.70
CA GLU A 118 4.91 5.74 -13.73
C GLU A 118 6.32 5.11 -13.77
N ASP A 119 6.95 4.93 -12.61
CA ASP A 119 8.29 4.32 -12.53
C ASP A 119 8.35 2.91 -13.13
N ILE A 120 7.29 2.11 -12.95
CA ILE A 120 7.16 0.76 -13.51
C ILE A 120 6.90 0.78 -15.01
N GLN A 121 6.04 1.67 -15.50
CA GLN A 121 5.74 1.77 -16.93
C GLN A 121 6.95 2.24 -17.76
N ASP A 122 7.84 3.00 -17.13
CA ASP A 122 9.10 3.46 -17.71
C ASP A 122 10.25 2.40 -17.66
N CYS A 123 9.98 1.17 -17.19
CA CYS A 123 10.96 0.07 -17.16
C CYS A 123 10.85 -0.83 -18.40
#